data_AF-A0A0X3XJI4-F1
#
_entry.id   AF-A0A0X3XJI4-F1
#
_cell.length_a   1.000
_cell.length_b   1.000
_cell.length_c   1.000
_cell.angle_alpha   90.00
_cell.angle_beta   90.00
_cell.angle_gamma   90.00
#
_symmetry.space_group_name_H-M   'P 1'
#
loop_
_entity.id
_entity.type
_entity.pdbx_description
1 polymer ?
#
loop_
_entity_poly.entity_id
_entity_poly.type
_entity_poly.pdbx_seq_one_letter_code
_entity_poly.pdbx_strand_id
1 'polypeptide(L)'
;MIDKSVAAGIAAGLSPELAETLTAAAADQQQLRRALRSPKVQRFGSEEFTYIEFDVVTWRVLPSPDNIRFEDEHARGTIGMPRFRAVEGEALLTFEMDSADKLIDAMAPRITDMVDNNPHVGSILDRGIETPGWLSALRVTTDVGAVTRLESTDGFGRIVASHNGLGITFKDVAWNLRPGGRRATNLLRDLVEWAGSDMVTDEQARKVRCSIMPNARVIIGFSAPRGFDRARRRFVAHLHMAPPMNFSTATTLNAKANAAVDNLYERGLLPVPSGMTAERVRDILDGSDREHGLLADQVAVLACGALNPHPNKRQARAVNEAIVDLTGAKPKLEERTQLAAEVALRGFPADKRLTALRSSLDRAWRWSVLRGVELTCSDPLDLLPEALRELVQAGDAAGPAIAELATLASYHLVGGRTQLLTRSEFGSRGSNTEPQQIMRQLAKTDVGLRQLCQIVLDGRAGRDPQELAKGTTPEDKRIAGADTLTPVRLRELADLSEGEGITHASPEDRFAAALKEFQKRLDDLLTAAQKVGDVTGKDGVALVDTLGYDNSNVRNTLVEITDLVSEWRGARRRADRMRADLDESGDAR
;
A
#
# COMPACT_ATOMS: atom_id res chain seq x y z
N MET A 1 -18.66 29.46 32.97
CA MET A 1 -17.46 29.47 32.08
C MET A 1 -17.66 28.58 30.86
N ILE A 2 -18.14 27.34 31.06
CA ILE A 2 -18.52 26.39 30.00
C ILE A 2 -19.51 27.01 29.00
N ASP A 3 -20.62 27.59 29.45
CA ASP A 3 -21.63 28.20 28.56
C ASP A 3 -21.06 29.30 27.65
N LYS A 4 -20.06 30.06 28.14
CA LYS A 4 -19.38 31.09 27.36
C LYS A 4 -18.52 30.49 26.24
N SER A 5 -17.94 29.31 26.46
CA SER A 5 -17.16 28.59 25.45
C SER A 5 -18.08 27.95 24.40
N VAL A 6 -19.20 27.36 24.83
CA VAL A 6 -20.23 26.82 23.91
C VAL A 6 -20.77 27.94 23.02
N ALA A 7 -21.17 29.07 23.60
CA ALA A 7 -21.65 30.22 22.83
C ALA A 7 -20.59 30.77 21.86
N ALA A 8 -19.31 30.75 22.23
CA ALA A 8 -18.22 31.15 21.33
C ALA A 8 -18.05 30.17 20.15
N GLY A 9 -18.24 28.86 20.37
CA GLY A 9 -18.20 27.85 19.32
C GLY A 9 -19.36 28.02 18.33
N ILE A 10 -20.57 28.24 18.82
CA ILE A 10 -21.75 28.51 17.99
C ILE A 10 -21.55 29.81 17.19
N ALA A 11 -21.02 30.87 17.81
CA ALA A 11 -20.70 32.12 17.12
C ALA A 11 -19.61 31.96 16.04
N ALA A 12 -18.76 30.95 16.15
CA ALA A 12 -17.76 30.58 15.15
C ALA A 12 -18.33 29.66 14.04
N GLY A 13 -19.65 29.42 14.03
CA GLY A 13 -20.33 28.63 12.99
C GLY A 13 -20.38 27.12 13.27
N LEU A 14 -20.04 26.67 14.48
CA LEU A 14 -20.12 25.25 14.84
C LEU A 14 -21.54 24.86 15.25
N SER A 15 -21.92 23.62 14.96
CA SER A 15 -23.14 23.05 15.53
C SER A 15 -23.04 22.99 17.07
N PRO A 16 -24.17 23.06 17.80
CA PRO A 16 -24.17 23.01 19.27
C PRO A 16 -23.40 21.81 19.83
N GLU A 17 -23.57 20.65 19.18
CA GLU A 17 -22.89 19.40 19.54
C GLU A 17 -21.36 19.49 19.43
N LEU A 18 -20.84 20.09 18.35
CA LEU A 18 -19.41 20.31 18.18
C LEU A 18 -18.89 21.31 19.22
N ALA A 19 -19.61 22.40 19.46
CA ALA A 19 -19.24 23.40 20.44
C ALA A 19 -19.18 22.83 21.87
N GLU A 20 -20.15 21.98 22.24
CA GLU A 20 -20.15 21.24 23.52
C GLU A 20 -18.99 20.24 23.60
N THR A 21 -18.73 19.50 22.52
CA THR A 21 -17.64 18.53 22.47
C THR A 21 -16.27 19.20 22.68
N LEU A 22 -16.00 20.31 21.99
CA LEU A 22 -14.78 21.10 22.16
C LEU A 22 -14.66 21.66 23.58
N THR A 23 -15.75 22.19 24.12
CA THR A 23 -15.80 22.75 25.47
C THR A 23 -15.51 21.69 26.53
N ALA A 24 -16.05 20.48 26.37
CA ALA A 24 -15.80 19.38 27.28
C ALA A 24 -14.38 18.79 27.18
N ALA A 25 -13.70 18.99 26.05
CA ALA A 25 -12.37 18.48 25.76
C ALA A 25 -11.24 19.47 26.10
N ALA A 26 -11.53 20.78 26.24
CA ALA A 26 -10.52 21.78 26.52
C ALA A 26 -9.95 21.69 27.94
N ALA A 27 -8.62 21.63 28.04
CA ALA A 27 -7.89 21.77 29.28
C ALA A 27 -7.93 23.22 29.80
N ASP A 28 -7.88 24.21 28.89
CA ASP A 28 -8.08 25.63 29.19
C ASP A 28 -9.20 26.25 28.34
N GLN A 29 -10.27 26.66 29.04
CA GLN A 29 -11.44 27.31 28.45
C GLN A 29 -11.14 28.69 27.84
N GLN A 30 -10.15 29.42 28.38
CA GLN A 30 -9.74 30.71 27.83
C GLN A 30 -8.94 30.53 26.54
N GLN A 31 -8.04 29.55 26.48
CA GLN A 31 -7.31 29.19 25.27
C GLN A 31 -8.28 28.78 24.15
N LEU A 32 -9.27 27.91 24.44
CA LEU A 32 -10.30 27.52 23.48
C LEU A 32 -11.04 28.73 22.89
N ARG A 33 -11.54 29.64 23.74
CA ARG A 33 -12.25 30.85 23.27
C ARG A 33 -11.38 31.78 22.43
N ARG A 34 -10.07 31.84 22.69
CA ARG A 34 -9.12 32.59 21.85
C ARG A 34 -8.93 31.90 20.51
N ALA A 35 -8.73 30.58 20.51
CA ALA A 35 -8.52 29.80 19.30
C ALA A 35 -9.73 29.87 18.35
N LEU A 36 -10.96 29.80 18.89
CA LEU A 36 -12.21 29.94 18.12
C LEU A 36 -12.37 31.29 17.41
N ARG A 37 -11.70 32.36 17.88
CA ARG A 37 -11.73 33.69 17.24
C ARG A 37 -10.72 33.82 16.11
N SER A 38 -9.76 32.91 16.02
CA SER A 38 -8.71 32.93 15.02
C SER A 38 -8.44 31.52 14.47
N PRO A 39 -9.43 30.88 13.82
CA PRO A 39 -9.19 29.61 13.13
C PRO A 39 -8.08 29.73 12.10
N LYS A 40 -7.30 28.68 11.96
CA LYS A 40 -6.24 28.54 10.97
C LYS A 40 -6.75 27.69 9.80
N VAL A 41 -6.14 27.86 8.64
CA VAL A 41 -6.44 27.05 7.45
C VAL A 41 -5.15 26.38 6.99
N GLN A 42 -5.22 25.09 6.70
CA GLN A 42 -4.13 24.35 6.08
C GLN A 42 -4.62 23.58 4.86
N ARG A 43 -3.85 23.67 3.78
CA ARG A 43 -4.15 23.02 2.50
C ARG A 43 -3.32 21.76 2.32
N PHE A 44 -3.97 20.67 1.89
CA PHE A 44 -3.35 19.40 1.52
C PHE A 44 -3.84 19.01 0.12
N GLY A 45 -2.99 19.25 -0.89
CA GLY A 45 -3.39 19.07 -2.29
C GLY A 45 -4.59 19.95 -2.65
N SER A 46 -5.71 19.32 -3.00
CA SER A 46 -6.96 20.00 -3.37
C SER A 46 -7.89 20.31 -2.19
N GLU A 47 -7.54 19.87 -0.98
CA GLU A 47 -8.39 19.94 0.22
C GLU A 47 -7.90 21.04 1.16
N GLU A 48 -8.82 21.80 1.74
CA GLU A 48 -8.54 22.81 2.75
C GLU A 48 -9.22 22.45 4.07
N PHE A 49 -8.47 22.44 5.17
CA PHE A 49 -8.98 22.16 6.50
C PHE A 49 -8.86 23.40 7.37
N THR A 50 -9.98 23.81 7.96
CA THR A 50 -10.03 24.86 8.99
C THR A 50 -9.91 24.21 10.36
N TYR A 51 -8.96 24.66 11.16
CA TYR A 51 -8.64 24.06 12.45
C TYR A 51 -8.30 25.10 13.51
N ILE A 52 -8.37 24.70 14.77
CA ILE A 52 -7.97 25.49 15.94
C ILE A 52 -6.91 24.74 16.74
N GLU A 53 -6.10 25.48 17.48
CA GLU A 53 -5.04 24.93 18.34
C GLU A 53 -5.31 25.29 19.80
N PHE A 54 -5.45 24.27 20.65
CA PHE A 54 -5.59 24.43 22.10
C PHE A 54 -5.23 23.13 22.82
N ASP A 55 -5.05 23.20 24.13
CA ASP A 55 -4.70 22.06 24.95
C ASP A 55 -5.95 21.22 25.23
N VAL A 56 -5.85 19.92 24.97
CA VAL A 56 -6.97 18.97 25.08
C VAL A 56 -6.68 17.94 26.16
N VAL A 57 -7.67 17.63 26.98
CA VAL A 57 -7.56 16.54 27.95
C VAL A 57 -7.67 15.18 27.24
N THR A 58 -6.66 14.31 27.41
CA THR A 58 -6.52 13.08 26.61
C THR A 58 -7.62 12.05 26.88
N TRP A 59 -8.23 12.06 28.07
CA TRP A 59 -9.38 11.19 28.40
C TRP A 59 -10.70 11.63 27.74
N ARG A 60 -10.68 12.70 26.93
CA ARG A 60 -11.78 13.13 26.06
C ARG A 60 -11.55 12.83 24.59
N VAL A 61 -10.40 12.25 24.25
CA VAL A 61 -10.02 11.88 22.90
C VAL A 61 -10.11 10.37 22.76
N LEU A 62 -10.98 9.91 21.87
CA LEU A 62 -11.13 8.51 21.54
C LEU A 62 -9.97 8.06 20.62
N PRO A 63 -9.33 6.91 20.86
CA PRO A 63 -8.47 6.30 19.88
C PRO A 63 -9.30 5.97 18.63
N SER A 64 -8.86 6.44 17.47
CA SER A 64 -9.62 6.36 16.21
C SER A 64 -10.03 4.91 15.86
N PRO A 65 -11.33 4.59 15.71
CA PRO A 65 -11.76 3.25 15.29
C PRO A 65 -11.56 2.98 13.78
N ASP A 66 -11.50 3.99 12.92
CA ASP A 66 -11.13 3.88 11.48
C ASP A 66 -9.73 4.51 11.28
N ASN A 67 -8.73 3.95 11.98
CA ASN A 67 -7.33 4.34 11.83
C ASN A 67 -6.74 3.75 10.54
N ILE A 68 -5.91 4.52 9.83
CA ILE A 68 -5.27 4.05 8.59
C ILE A 68 -4.39 2.81 8.78
N ARG A 69 -3.90 2.53 10.00
CA ARG A 69 -3.17 1.29 10.28
C ARG A 69 -4.01 0.05 10.08
N PHE A 70 -5.34 0.17 10.23
CA PHE A 70 -6.30 -0.91 10.10
C PHE A 70 -6.78 -1.11 8.65
N GLU A 71 -6.18 -0.41 7.69
CA GLU A 71 -6.64 -0.39 6.30
C GLU A 71 -6.62 -1.78 5.66
N ASP A 72 -5.64 -2.63 6.02
CA ASP A 72 -5.59 -4.01 5.55
C ASP A 72 -6.73 -4.85 6.16
N GLU A 73 -6.96 -4.74 7.47
CA GLU A 73 -8.04 -5.48 8.12
C GLU A 73 -9.43 -5.02 7.67
N HIS A 74 -9.62 -3.74 7.39
CA HIS A 74 -10.87 -3.25 6.80
C HIS A 74 -11.05 -3.76 5.37
N ALA A 75 -10.01 -3.70 4.55
CA ALA A 75 -10.05 -4.20 3.18
C ALA A 75 -10.37 -5.71 3.11
N ARG A 76 -9.89 -6.49 4.08
CA ARG A 76 -10.13 -7.94 4.19
C ARG A 76 -11.39 -8.33 4.97
N GLY A 77 -11.88 -7.45 5.83
CA GLY A 77 -13.03 -7.73 6.69
C GLY A 77 -12.78 -8.46 7.98
N THR A 78 -11.53 -8.51 8.43
CA THR A 78 -11.16 -9.23 9.65
C THR A 78 -11.45 -8.44 10.93
N ILE A 79 -11.74 -7.14 10.81
CA ILE A 79 -11.96 -6.22 11.92
C ILE A 79 -13.43 -6.05 12.35
N GLY A 80 -14.38 -6.40 11.47
CA GLY A 80 -15.82 -6.26 11.75
C GLY A 80 -16.28 -4.83 12.10
N MET A 81 -15.47 -3.81 11.81
CA MET A 81 -15.81 -2.40 12.06
C MET A 81 -16.21 -1.68 10.77
N PRO A 82 -17.23 -0.80 10.83
CA PRO A 82 -17.62 0.05 9.71
C PRO A 82 -16.55 1.10 9.42
N ARG A 83 -16.66 1.76 8.26
CA ARG A 83 -15.91 2.97 7.92
C ARG A 83 -16.61 4.20 8.46
N PHE A 84 -15.85 5.29 8.65
CA PHE A 84 -16.47 6.58 8.91
C PHE A 84 -17.38 7.00 7.76
N ARG A 85 -18.50 7.60 8.12
CA ARG A 85 -19.29 8.52 7.27
C ARG A 85 -19.14 9.94 7.84
N ALA A 86 -19.76 10.91 7.21
CA ALA A 86 -19.78 12.28 7.69
C ALA A 86 -21.18 12.89 7.62
N VAL A 87 -21.44 13.85 8.51
CA VAL A 87 -22.59 14.74 8.39
C VAL A 87 -22.35 15.72 7.26
N GLU A 88 -23.31 15.88 6.36
CA GLU A 88 -23.19 16.76 5.20
C GLU A 88 -22.93 18.22 5.64
N GLY A 89 -21.90 18.84 5.06
CA GLY A 89 -21.54 20.24 5.35
C GLY A 89 -20.82 20.48 6.68
N GLU A 90 -20.65 19.46 7.53
CA GLU A 90 -19.99 19.59 8.84
C GLU A 90 -18.66 18.82 8.90
N ALA A 91 -17.70 19.33 9.68
CA ALA A 91 -16.50 18.59 10.06
C ALA A 91 -16.78 17.58 11.20
N LEU A 92 -17.83 16.75 11.00
CA LEU A 92 -18.31 15.78 11.97
C LEU A 92 -18.37 14.38 11.33
N LEU A 93 -17.52 13.49 11.81
CA LEU A 93 -17.53 12.07 11.44
C LEU A 93 -18.66 11.35 12.18
N THR A 94 -19.21 10.31 11.56
CA THR A 94 -20.18 9.40 12.16
C THR A 94 -19.70 7.97 12.04
N PHE A 95 -19.86 7.19 13.11
CA PHE A 95 -19.51 5.78 13.17
C PHE A 95 -20.63 5.02 13.87
N GLU A 96 -21.27 4.10 13.16
CA GLU A 96 -22.46 3.39 13.63
C GLU A 96 -22.18 1.89 13.71
N MET A 97 -22.33 1.32 14.89
CA MET A 97 -22.06 -0.09 15.15
C MET A 97 -23.12 -0.66 16.08
N ASP A 98 -23.59 -1.88 15.82
CA ASP A 98 -24.74 -2.46 16.54
C ASP A 98 -24.58 -2.54 18.06
N SER A 99 -23.34 -2.63 18.55
CA SER A 99 -23.06 -2.85 19.97
C SER A 99 -21.79 -2.15 20.45
N ALA A 100 -21.88 -1.50 21.61
CA ALA A 100 -20.75 -0.92 22.31
C ALA A 100 -19.69 -1.97 22.68
N ASP A 101 -20.12 -3.17 23.12
CA ASP A 101 -19.19 -4.24 23.50
C ASP A 101 -18.44 -4.77 22.28
N LYS A 102 -19.11 -4.95 21.13
CA LYS A 102 -18.42 -5.31 19.88
C LYS A 102 -17.38 -4.26 19.47
N LEU A 103 -17.65 -2.96 19.66
CA LEU A 103 -16.67 -1.91 19.39
C LEU A 103 -15.48 -1.99 20.35
N ILE A 104 -15.72 -2.24 21.64
CA ILE A 104 -14.66 -2.42 22.63
C ILE A 104 -13.79 -3.62 22.28
N ASP A 105 -14.41 -4.76 21.96
CA ASP A 105 -13.72 -6.00 21.62
C ASP A 105 -12.92 -5.86 20.32
N ALA A 106 -13.44 -5.13 19.34
CA ALA A 106 -12.71 -4.81 18.12
C ALA A 106 -11.51 -3.88 18.41
N MET A 107 -11.64 -2.91 19.30
CA MET A 107 -10.55 -1.97 19.61
C MET A 107 -9.47 -2.56 20.53
N ALA A 108 -9.83 -3.48 21.42
CA ALA A 108 -8.93 -4.06 22.41
C ALA A 108 -7.60 -4.60 21.83
N PRO A 109 -7.59 -5.52 20.83
CA PRO A 109 -6.33 -6.07 20.31
C PRO A 109 -5.44 -5.01 19.66
N ARG A 110 -6.02 -3.95 19.10
CA ARG A 110 -5.30 -2.85 18.43
C ARG A 110 -4.65 -1.91 19.43
N ILE A 111 -5.34 -1.67 20.54
CA ILE A 111 -4.80 -0.91 21.66
C ILE A 111 -3.66 -1.70 22.29
N THR A 112 -3.84 -3.00 22.53
CA THR A 112 -2.78 -3.87 23.06
C THR A 112 -1.56 -3.90 22.15
N ASP A 113 -1.73 -4.18 20.85
CA ASP A 113 -0.62 -4.16 19.87
C ASP A 113 0.14 -2.82 19.89
N MET A 114 -0.58 -1.70 19.96
CA MET A 114 0.01 -0.37 20.02
C MET A 114 0.76 -0.12 21.33
N VAL A 115 0.31 -0.66 22.46
CA VAL A 115 1.04 -0.55 23.74
C VAL A 115 2.32 -1.39 23.70
N ASP A 116 2.24 -2.61 23.17
CA ASP A 116 3.32 -3.58 23.21
C ASP A 116 4.43 -3.27 22.19
N ASN A 117 4.06 -2.77 21.01
CA ASN A 117 4.99 -2.65 19.87
C ASN A 117 5.40 -1.21 19.52
N ASN A 118 4.82 -0.18 20.15
CA ASN A 118 5.20 1.20 19.86
C ASN A 118 6.38 1.66 20.74
N PRO A 119 7.55 1.96 20.16
CA PRO A 119 8.75 2.34 20.92
C PRO A 119 8.60 3.66 21.68
N HIS A 120 7.60 4.48 21.36
CA HIS A 120 7.39 5.78 21.99
C HIS A 120 6.51 5.73 23.24
N VAL A 121 5.93 4.57 23.60
CA VAL A 121 5.05 4.45 24.78
C VAL A 121 5.80 4.88 26.04
N GLY A 122 7.01 4.36 26.28
CA GLY A 122 7.82 4.74 27.44
C GLY A 122 8.07 6.24 27.52
N SER A 123 8.45 6.87 26.40
CA SER A 123 8.67 8.32 26.34
C SER A 123 7.43 9.12 26.71
N ILE A 124 6.23 8.67 26.34
CA ILE A 124 4.98 9.36 26.65
C ILE A 124 4.62 9.20 28.12
N LEU A 125 4.87 8.03 28.73
CA LEU A 125 4.69 7.82 30.16
C LEU A 125 5.64 8.73 30.99
N ASP A 126 6.86 8.90 30.50
CA ASP A 126 7.89 9.67 31.20
C ASP A 126 7.73 11.18 31.01
N ARG A 127 7.32 11.64 29.82
CA ARG A 127 7.35 13.07 29.46
C ARG A 127 6.00 13.66 29.04
N GLY A 128 4.98 12.82 28.85
CA GLY A 128 3.72 13.22 28.25
C GLY A 128 3.81 13.35 26.72
N ILE A 129 2.77 13.92 26.11
CA ILE A 129 2.75 14.17 24.67
C ILE A 129 3.52 15.47 24.37
N GLU A 130 4.66 15.37 23.71
CA GLU A 130 5.47 16.54 23.34
C GLU A 130 5.10 17.10 21.95
N THR A 131 4.70 16.23 21.02
CA THR A 131 4.29 16.61 19.66
C THR A 131 2.78 16.56 19.52
N PRO A 132 2.11 17.67 19.15
CA PRO A 132 0.65 17.70 18.99
C PRO A 132 0.18 16.73 17.90
N GLY A 133 -1.06 16.27 18.05
CA GLY A 133 -1.77 15.50 17.02
C GLY A 133 -2.88 16.31 16.36
N TRP A 134 -3.43 15.75 15.29
CA TRP A 134 -4.68 16.21 14.68
C TRP A 134 -5.85 15.44 15.25
N LEU A 135 -6.95 16.15 15.50
CA LEU A 135 -8.19 15.58 16.03
C LEU A 135 -9.38 16.00 15.16
N SER A 136 -10.36 15.11 15.03
CA SER A 136 -11.65 15.40 14.39
C SER A 136 -12.78 15.09 15.37
N ALA A 137 -13.94 15.70 15.18
CA ALA A 137 -15.12 15.29 15.93
C ALA A 137 -15.72 14.00 15.36
N LEU A 138 -16.15 13.12 16.25
CA LEU A 138 -16.72 11.83 15.93
C LEU A 138 -17.96 11.59 16.78
N ARG A 139 -19.10 11.36 16.12
CA ARG A 139 -20.32 10.83 16.71
C ARG A 139 -20.31 9.30 16.57
N VAL A 140 -20.23 8.60 17.69
CA VAL A 140 -20.34 7.14 17.77
C VAL A 140 -21.77 6.79 18.17
N THR A 141 -22.44 5.96 17.38
CA THR A 141 -23.80 5.46 17.65
C THR A 141 -23.75 3.96 17.88
N THR A 142 -24.23 3.51 19.04
CA THR A 142 -24.41 2.08 19.36
C THR A 142 -25.76 1.82 20.04
N ASP A 143 -26.03 0.58 20.42
CA ASP A 143 -27.10 0.14 21.34
C ASP A 143 -27.22 0.95 22.65
N VAL A 144 -26.15 1.58 23.14
CA VAL A 144 -26.13 2.43 24.36
C VAL A 144 -26.48 3.90 24.04
N GLY A 145 -26.71 4.23 22.77
CA GLY A 145 -27.04 5.55 22.26
C GLY A 145 -25.86 6.27 21.57
N ALA A 146 -26.11 7.51 21.14
CA ALA A 146 -25.11 8.33 20.46
C ALA A 146 -24.23 9.11 21.46
N VAL A 147 -22.93 9.16 21.19
CA VAL A 147 -21.95 9.91 21.97
C VAL A 147 -20.96 10.60 21.06
N THR A 148 -20.71 11.89 21.30
CA THR A 148 -19.78 12.69 20.49
C THR A 148 -18.50 12.99 21.27
N ARG A 149 -17.36 12.75 20.61
CA ARG A 149 -16.00 12.89 21.16
C ARG A 149 -15.08 13.47 20.10
N LEU A 150 -13.90 13.90 20.54
CA LEU A 150 -12.78 14.05 19.61
C LEU A 150 -12.17 12.66 19.34
N GLU A 151 -11.76 12.40 18.12
CA GLU A 151 -11.03 11.19 17.71
C GLU A 151 -9.61 11.53 17.29
N SER A 152 -8.67 10.61 17.50
CA SER A 152 -7.26 10.77 17.14
C SER A 152 -7.01 10.65 15.63
N THR A 153 -7.33 11.70 14.87
CA THR A 153 -7.08 11.77 13.42
C THR A 153 -5.62 11.45 13.08
N ASP A 154 -4.70 12.07 13.81
CA ASP A 154 -3.31 11.65 13.95
C ASP A 154 -3.00 11.38 15.44
N GLY A 155 -1.95 10.62 15.70
CA GLY A 155 -1.46 10.40 17.06
C GLY A 155 -2.21 9.30 17.80
N PHE A 156 -2.75 8.30 17.10
CA PHE A 156 -3.38 7.12 17.71
C PHE A 156 -2.51 6.50 18.82
N GLY A 157 -1.23 6.24 18.53
CA GLY A 157 -0.30 5.71 19.52
C GLY A 157 -0.04 6.64 20.71
N ARG A 158 -0.13 7.97 20.50
CA ARG A 158 0.04 8.97 21.56
C ARG A 158 -1.14 8.93 22.53
N ILE A 159 -2.35 8.83 22.00
CA ILE A 159 -3.58 8.72 22.78
C ILE A 159 -3.63 7.39 23.52
N VAL A 160 -3.33 6.27 22.85
CA VAL A 160 -3.26 4.95 23.50
C VAL A 160 -2.25 4.92 24.64
N ALA A 161 -1.03 5.42 24.42
CA ALA A 161 -0.02 5.49 25.47
C ALA A 161 -0.46 6.40 26.63
N SER A 162 -1.13 7.51 26.34
CA SER A 162 -1.66 8.42 27.37
C SER A 162 -2.79 7.78 28.19
N HIS A 163 -3.67 6.99 27.56
CA HIS A 163 -4.72 6.24 28.26
C HIS A 163 -4.13 5.16 29.18
N ASN A 164 -3.10 4.44 28.71
CA ASN A 164 -2.31 3.54 29.55
C ASN A 164 -1.61 4.30 30.70
N GLY A 165 -1.08 5.48 30.39
CA GLY A 165 -0.54 6.48 31.33
C GLY A 165 -1.50 6.88 32.45
N LEU A 166 -2.76 7.06 32.10
CA LEU A 166 -3.83 7.43 33.01
C LEU A 166 -4.44 6.23 33.75
N GLY A 167 -4.19 4.99 33.27
CA GLY A 167 -4.86 3.79 33.77
C GLY A 167 -6.35 3.75 33.40
N ILE A 168 -6.71 4.26 32.23
CA ILE A 168 -8.08 4.27 31.72
C ILE A 168 -8.21 3.41 30.46
N THR A 169 -9.41 2.85 30.27
CA THR A 169 -9.73 1.99 29.13
C THR A 169 -10.43 2.75 28.01
N PHE A 170 -10.52 2.14 26.82
CA PHE A 170 -11.35 2.64 25.72
C PHE A 170 -12.80 2.87 26.15
N LYS A 171 -13.38 1.92 26.91
CA LYS A 171 -14.74 2.02 27.47
C LYS A 171 -14.91 3.24 28.37
N ASP A 172 -13.87 3.59 29.12
CA ASP A 172 -13.91 4.75 30.01
C ASP A 172 -14.04 6.05 29.24
N VAL A 173 -13.22 6.23 28.20
CA VAL A 173 -13.20 7.43 27.36
C VAL A 173 -14.49 7.60 26.56
N ALA A 174 -14.97 6.50 25.97
CA ALA A 174 -16.19 6.50 25.19
C ALA A 174 -17.42 6.78 26.10
N TRP A 175 -17.64 5.99 27.16
CA TRP A 175 -18.92 5.99 27.87
C TRP A 175 -18.86 6.31 29.37
N ASN A 176 -17.81 5.95 30.12
CA ASN A 176 -17.83 6.09 31.58
C ASN A 176 -17.40 7.48 32.08
N LEU A 177 -16.59 8.20 31.32
CA LEU A 177 -16.09 9.53 31.65
C LEU A 177 -16.95 10.61 30.99
N ARG A 178 -18.28 10.57 31.08
CA ARG A 178 -19.16 11.59 30.47
C ARG A 178 -18.94 13.00 31.06
N PRO A 179 -19.17 14.09 30.30
CA PRO A 179 -19.14 15.44 30.85
C PRO A 179 -20.09 15.56 32.05
N GLY A 180 -19.62 16.17 33.15
CA GLY A 180 -20.41 16.33 34.39
C GLY A 180 -20.60 15.06 35.24
N GLY A 181 -20.18 13.89 34.78
CA GLY A 181 -20.30 12.65 35.53
C GLY A 181 -19.32 12.57 36.71
N ARG A 182 -19.75 11.96 37.83
CA ARG A 182 -18.95 11.85 39.07
C ARG A 182 -17.53 11.31 38.84
N ARG A 183 -17.37 10.30 37.98
CA ARG A 183 -16.05 9.70 37.67
C ARG A 183 -15.13 10.68 36.93
N ALA A 184 -15.67 11.44 35.96
CA ALA A 184 -14.89 12.46 35.24
C ALA A 184 -14.53 13.63 36.16
N THR A 185 -15.46 14.07 37.03
CA THR A 185 -15.19 15.13 38.01
C THR A 185 -14.14 14.72 39.03
N ASN A 186 -14.21 13.49 39.54
CA ASN A 186 -13.19 12.96 40.45
C ASN A 186 -11.81 12.90 39.78
N LEU A 187 -11.72 12.34 38.56
CA LEU A 187 -10.46 12.28 37.81
C LEU A 187 -9.87 13.68 37.60
N LEU A 188 -10.69 14.65 37.18
CA LEU A 188 -10.23 16.03 37.00
C LEU A 188 -9.74 16.65 38.31
N ARG A 189 -10.49 16.47 39.41
CA ARG A 189 -10.09 16.98 40.73
C ARG A 189 -8.75 16.40 41.16
N ASP A 190 -8.60 15.08 41.06
CA ASP A 190 -7.40 14.38 41.49
C ASP A 190 -6.19 14.83 40.65
N LEU A 191 -6.35 14.98 39.32
CA LEU A 191 -5.31 15.50 38.44
C LEU A 191 -4.90 16.95 38.77
N VAL A 192 -5.85 17.82 39.08
CA VAL A 192 -5.58 19.21 39.47
C VAL A 192 -4.87 19.27 40.82
N GLU A 193 -5.29 18.45 41.78
CA GLU A 193 -4.65 18.32 43.08
C GLU A 193 -3.19 17.87 42.95
N TRP A 194 -2.93 16.83 42.15
CA TRP A 194 -1.57 16.33 41.92
C TRP A 194 -0.71 17.33 41.12
N ALA A 195 -1.28 18.04 40.15
CA ALA A 195 -0.55 19.04 39.37
C ALA A 195 -0.10 20.25 40.22
N GLY A 196 -0.83 20.56 41.30
CA GLY A 196 -0.51 21.65 42.22
C GLY A 196 0.27 21.22 43.47
N SER A 197 0.60 19.94 43.62
CA SER A 197 1.30 19.40 44.79
C SER A 197 2.79 19.21 44.52
N ASP A 198 3.63 19.66 45.44
CA ASP A 198 5.08 19.42 45.41
C ASP A 198 5.46 17.99 45.83
N MET A 199 4.51 17.25 46.44
CA MET A 199 4.67 15.86 46.85
C MET A 199 3.65 14.99 46.12
N VAL A 200 4.11 14.31 45.06
CA VAL A 200 3.33 13.34 44.29
C VAL A 200 4.15 12.07 44.08
N THR A 201 3.47 10.93 44.02
CA THR A 201 4.12 9.67 43.62
C THR A 201 4.46 9.70 42.12
N ASP A 202 5.41 8.86 41.69
CA ASP A 202 5.74 8.72 40.26
C ASP A 202 4.53 8.37 39.40
N GLU A 203 3.61 7.57 39.95
CA GLU A 203 2.35 7.21 39.28
C GLU A 203 1.44 8.43 39.11
N GLN A 204 1.28 9.27 40.14
CA GLN A 204 0.47 10.49 40.07
C GLN A 204 1.08 11.49 39.10
N ALA A 205 2.41 11.69 39.15
CA ALA A 205 3.12 12.56 38.22
C ALA A 205 2.98 12.07 36.76
N ARG A 206 3.07 10.75 36.52
CA ARG A 206 2.80 10.12 35.22
C ARG A 206 1.37 10.40 34.73
N LYS A 207 0.38 10.25 35.61
CA LYS A 207 -1.03 10.53 35.28
C LYS A 207 -1.21 11.99 34.86
N VAL A 208 -0.62 12.95 35.60
CA VAL A 208 -0.66 14.37 35.24
C VAL A 208 -0.02 14.62 33.87
N ARG A 209 1.18 14.07 33.60
CA ARG A 209 1.86 14.22 32.29
C ARG A 209 1.05 13.65 31.13
N CYS A 210 0.40 12.50 31.33
CA CYS A 210 -0.42 11.84 30.30
C CYS A 210 -1.80 12.47 30.12
N SER A 211 -2.17 13.45 30.95
CA SER A 211 -3.52 13.99 31.03
C SER A 211 -3.84 15.01 29.94
N ILE A 212 -2.82 15.65 29.34
CA ILE A 212 -2.97 16.74 28.38
C ILE A 212 -2.22 16.42 27.09
N MET A 213 -2.87 16.67 25.94
CA MET A 213 -2.23 16.85 24.65
C MET A 213 -2.08 18.37 24.42
N PRO A 214 -0.86 18.91 24.46
CA PRO A 214 -0.65 20.34 24.26
C PRO A 214 -0.84 20.71 22.79
N ASN A 215 -1.39 21.90 22.54
CA ASN A 215 -1.57 22.49 21.20
C ASN A 215 -2.18 21.53 20.16
N ALA A 216 -3.16 20.71 20.57
CA ALA A 216 -3.84 19.79 19.68
C ALA A 216 -4.53 20.56 18.55
N ARG A 217 -4.38 20.07 17.31
CA ARG A 217 -4.99 20.67 16.13
C ARG A 217 -6.35 20.03 15.89
N VAL A 218 -7.42 20.73 16.24
CA VAL A 218 -8.78 20.21 16.08
C VAL A 218 -9.41 20.79 14.83
N ILE A 219 -9.80 19.91 13.90
CA ILE A 219 -10.49 20.29 12.66
C ILE A 219 -11.92 20.71 13.01
N ILE A 220 -12.30 21.90 12.55
CA ILE A 220 -13.62 22.49 12.81
C ILE A 220 -14.37 22.88 11.53
N GLY A 221 -13.71 22.78 10.37
CA GLY A 221 -14.30 23.02 9.06
C GLY A 221 -13.43 22.41 7.96
N PHE A 222 -14.01 22.23 6.79
CA PHE A 222 -13.30 21.72 5.62
C PHE A 222 -13.91 22.28 4.34
N SER A 223 -13.11 22.35 3.28
CA SER A 223 -13.53 22.64 1.92
C SER A 223 -12.85 21.63 1.00
N ALA A 224 -13.65 20.74 0.42
CA ALA A 224 -13.19 19.67 -0.44
C ALA A 224 -14.28 19.29 -1.45
N PRO A 225 -13.93 18.70 -2.61
CA PRO A 225 -14.91 18.18 -3.57
C PRO A 225 -15.62 16.90 -3.09
N ARG A 226 -15.28 16.40 -1.90
CA ARG A 226 -15.70 15.11 -1.35
C ARG A 226 -16.21 15.26 0.08
N GLY A 227 -16.91 14.27 0.60
CA GLY A 227 -17.35 14.22 2.01
C GLY A 227 -16.19 14.27 3.00
N PHE A 228 -16.44 14.77 4.21
CA PHE A 228 -15.40 14.97 5.23
C PHE A 228 -14.68 13.68 5.62
N ASP A 229 -15.37 12.54 5.65
CA ASP A 229 -14.82 11.21 5.93
C ASP A 229 -13.71 10.84 4.94
N ARG A 230 -13.94 11.06 3.63
CA ARG A 230 -12.95 10.78 2.58
C ARG A 230 -11.82 11.80 2.59
N ALA A 231 -12.14 13.08 2.79
CA ALA A 231 -11.12 14.13 2.91
C ALA A 231 -10.18 13.86 4.10
N ARG A 232 -10.74 13.53 5.27
CA ARG A 232 -9.98 13.14 6.47
C ARG A 232 -9.12 11.92 6.20
N ARG A 233 -9.62 10.87 5.54
CA ARG A 233 -8.82 9.67 5.22
C ARG A 233 -7.61 10.01 4.36
N ARG A 234 -7.80 10.82 3.30
CA ARG A 234 -6.69 11.31 2.47
C ARG A 234 -5.71 12.19 3.25
N PHE A 235 -6.22 13.06 4.10
CA PHE A 235 -5.40 13.91 4.97
C PHE A 235 -4.50 13.09 5.90
N VAL A 236 -5.06 12.10 6.60
CA VAL A 236 -4.30 11.18 7.46
C VAL A 236 -3.25 10.42 6.66
N ALA A 237 -3.60 9.99 5.46
CA ALA A 237 -2.69 9.29 4.58
C ALA A 237 -1.50 10.18 4.14
N HIS A 238 -1.71 11.49 3.91
CA HIS A 238 -0.61 12.45 3.68
C HIS A 238 0.27 12.66 4.92
N LEU A 239 -0.33 12.73 6.13
CA LEU A 239 0.46 12.88 7.36
C LEU A 239 1.40 11.70 7.59
N HIS A 240 1.05 10.52 7.11
CA HIS A 240 1.78 9.28 7.32
C HIS A 240 2.53 8.78 6.08
N MET A 241 3.04 9.68 5.22
CA MET A 241 3.95 9.29 4.14
C MET A 241 5.29 8.71 4.65
N ALA A 242 5.68 9.00 5.89
CA ALA A 242 6.83 8.43 6.58
C ALA A 242 6.55 8.30 8.10
N PRO A 243 5.70 7.34 8.51
CA PRO A 243 5.31 7.23 9.91
C PRO A 243 6.48 6.68 10.75
N PRO A 244 6.57 7.01 12.06
CA PRO A 244 7.64 6.50 12.94
C PRO A 244 7.70 4.97 12.99
N MET A 245 6.54 4.32 12.88
CA MET A 245 6.42 2.89 12.66
C MET A 245 5.88 2.67 11.24
N ASN A 246 6.68 2.03 10.39
CA ASN A 246 6.31 1.70 9.01
C ASN A 246 4.98 0.95 8.98
N PHE A 247 4.13 1.29 8.02
CA PHE A 247 2.95 0.49 7.72
C PHE A 247 3.35 -0.86 7.13
N SER A 248 2.51 -1.86 7.31
CA SER A 248 2.67 -3.11 6.57
C SER A 248 2.59 -2.81 5.07
N THR A 249 3.21 -3.65 4.24
CA THR A 249 3.09 -3.52 2.78
C THR A 249 1.63 -3.58 2.34
N ALA A 250 0.82 -4.44 2.95
CA ALA A 250 -0.60 -4.57 2.63
C ALA A 250 -1.39 -3.30 2.99
N THR A 251 -1.17 -2.73 4.18
CA THR A 251 -1.77 -1.44 4.59
C THR A 251 -1.40 -0.33 3.60
N THR A 252 -0.14 -0.27 3.17
CA THR A 252 0.35 0.73 2.22
C THR A 252 -0.30 0.60 0.85
N LEU A 253 -0.37 -0.62 0.31
CA LEU A 253 -1.00 -0.89 -0.98
C LEU A 253 -2.51 -0.65 -0.93
N ASN A 254 -3.20 -1.07 0.13
CA ASN A 254 -4.63 -0.82 0.28
C ASN A 254 -4.96 0.67 0.41
N ALA A 255 -4.17 1.44 1.18
CA ALA A 255 -4.36 2.89 1.28
C ALA A 255 -4.20 3.59 -0.08
N LYS A 256 -3.18 3.21 -0.86
CA LYS A 256 -2.96 3.73 -2.23
C LYS A 256 -4.06 3.29 -3.20
N ALA A 257 -4.48 2.03 -3.14
CA ALA A 257 -5.53 1.49 -4.00
C ALA A 257 -6.86 2.20 -3.74
N ASN A 258 -7.24 2.38 -2.47
CA ASN A 258 -8.49 3.04 -2.10
C ASN A 258 -8.47 4.52 -2.49
N ALA A 259 -7.34 5.23 -2.31
CA ALA A 259 -7.19 6.60 -2.81
C ALA A 259 -7.34 6.70 -4.34
N ALA A 260 -6.80 5.73 -5.09
CA ALA A 260 -6.93 5.67 -6.54
C ALA A 260 -8.38 5.35 -6.98
N VAL A 261 -9.04 4.40 -6.33
CA VAL A 261 -10.45 4.04 -6.57
C VAL A 261 -11.37 5.24 -6.30
N ASP A 262 -11.19 5.93 -5.16
CA ASP A 262 -11.95 7.13 -4.81
C ASP A 262 -11.78 8.24 -5.84
N ASN A 263 -10.53 8.50 -6.29
CA ASN A 263 -10.29 9.52 -7.30
C ASN A 263 -10.86 9.15 -8.68
N LEU A 264 -10.87 7.85 -9.04
CA LEU A 264 -11.55 7.38 -10.25
C LEU A 264 -13.06 7.57 -10.15
N TYR A 265 -13.65 7.25 -8.99
CA TYR A 265 -15.08 7.40 -8.74
C TYR A 265 -15.52 8.86 -8.88
N GLU A 266 -14.83 9.77 -8.17
CA GLU A 266 -15.14 11.21 -8.16
C GLU A 266 -15.04 11.86 -9.55
N ARG A 267 -14.20 11.30 -10.42
CA ARG A 267 -14.03 11.79 -11.81
C ARG A 267 -14.95 11.09 -12.82
N GLY A 268 -15.79 10.15 -12.38
CA GLY A 268 -16.62 9.34 -13.28
C GLY A 268 -15.80 8.46 -14.22
N LEU A 269 -14.65 7.98 -13.76
CA LEU A 269 -13.67 7.22 -14.55
C LEU A 269 -13.55 5.74 -14.15
N LEU A 270 -14.32 5.28 -13.15
CA LEU A 270 -14.37 3.86 -12.80
C LEU A 270 -14.98 3.04 -13.94
N PRO A 271 -14.40 1.85 -14.27
CA PRO A 271 -15.05 0.89 -15.16
C PRO A 271 -16.27 0.30 -14.43
N VAL A 272 -17.46 0.45 -15.01
CA VAL A 272 -18.71 -0.02 -14.41
C VAL A 272 -19.33 -1.10 -15.29
N PRO A 273 -19.41 -2.36 -14.82
CA PRO A 273 -20.11 -3.42 -15.54
C PRO A 273 -21.60 -3.11 -15.70
N SER A 274 -22.19 -3.69 -16.75
CA SER A 274 -23.63 -3.63 -16.97
C SER A 274 -24.41 -4.06 -15.73
N GLY A 275 -25.39 -3.25 -15.31
CA GLY A 275 -26.24 -3.54 -14.15
C GLY A 275 -25.67 -3.09 -12.79
N MET A 276 -24.49 -2.47 -12.75
CA MET A 276 -23.91 -1.92 -11.51
C MET A 276 -23.89 -0.39 -11.51
N THR A 277 -23.82 0.20 -10.32
CA THR A 277 -23.55 1.64 -10.15
C THR A 277 -22.07 1.85 -9.88
N ALA A 278 -21.55 3.05 -10.22
CA ALA A 278 -20.16 3.41 -9.93
C ALA A 278 -19.85 3.37 -8.42
N GLU A 279 -20.82 3.72 -7.58
CA GLU A 279 -20.71 3.67 -6.12
C GLU A 279 -20.57 2.23 -5.63
N ARG A 280 -21.39 1.31 -6.16
CA ARG A 280 -21.27 -0.11 -5.84
C ARG A 280 -19.91 -0.69 -6.24
N VAL A 281 -19.40 -0.34 -7.43
CA VAL A 281 -18.06 -0.77 -7.86
C VAL A 281 -16.97 -0.21 -6.93
N ARG A 282 -17.10 1.05 -6.50
CA ARG A 282 -16.19 1.67 -5.52
C ARG A 282 -16.19 0.88 -4.21
N ASP A 283 -17.36 0.58 -3.66
CA ASP A 283 -17.53 -0.14 -2.39
C ASP A 283 -16.98 -1.58 -2.45
N ILE A 284 -17.10 -2.24 -3.60
CA ILE A 284 -16.49 -3.56 -3.83
C ILE A 284 -14.96 -3.44 -3.85
N LEU A 285 -14.43 -2.48 -4.60
CA LEU A 285 -12.99 -2.28 -4.78
C LEU A 285 -12.30 -1.67 -3.55
N ASP A 286 -13.02 -1.03 -2.64
CA ASP A 286 -12.49 -0.56 -1.34
C ASP A 286 -12.64 -1.60 -0.21
N GLY A 287 -13.42 -2.67 -0.45
CA GLY A 287 -13.64 -3.80 0.45
C GLY A 287 -14.72 -3.56 1.52
N SER A 288 -15.47 -2.45 1.42
CA SER A 288 -16.57 -2.12 2.33
C SER A 288 -17.85 -2.90 2.01
N ASP A 289 -18.06 -3.25 0.74
CA ASP A 289 -19.14 -4.12 0.31
C ASP A 289 -18.60 -5.51 -0.06
N ARG A 290 -19.11 -6.54 0.62
CA ARG A 290 -18.71 -7.95 0.41
C ARG A 290 -19.85 -8.84 -0.07
N GLU A 291 -21.09 -8.35 0.00
CA GLU A 291 -22.28 -9.10 -0.37
C GLU A 291 -22.74 -8.68 -1.77
N HIS A 292 -21.81 -8.67 -2.73
CA HIS A 292 -21.98 -8.10 -4.07
C HIS A 292 -22.35 -9.08 -5.17
N GLY A 293 -22.40 -10.37 -4.90
CA GLY A 293 -22.75 -11.40 -5.88
C GLY A 293 -21.69 -11.68 -6.96
N LEU A 294 -20.69 -10.80 -7.17
CA LEU A 294 -19.54 -11.12 -8.02
C LEU A 294 -18.69 -12.27 -7.43
N LEU A 295 -18.17 -13.10 -8.33
CA LEU A 295 -17.16 -14.10 -8.02
C LEU A 295 -15.79 -13.44 -7.80
N ALA A 296 -14.90 -14.12 -7.08
CA ALA A 296 -13.60 -13.54 -6.70
C ALA A 296 -12.70 -13.25 -7.93
N ASP A 297 -12.78 -14.07 -8.98
CA ASP A 297 -12.08 -13.82 -10.24
C ASP A 297 -12.66 -12.62 -11.01
N GLN A 298 -13.97 -12.38 -10.93
CA GLN A 298 -14.60 -11.18 -11.49
C GLN A 298 -14.18 -9.91 -10.74
N VAL A 299 -14.06 -9.97 -9.41
CA VAL A 299 -13.48 -8.86 -8.62
C VAL A 299 -12.02 -8.61 -9.04
N ALA A 300 -11.27 -9.66 -9.38
CA ALA A 300 -9.90 -9.53 -9.90
C ALA A 300 -9.86 -8.81 -11.26
N VAL A 301 -10.82 -9.07 -12.16
CA VAL A 301 -10.96 -8.32 -13.43
C VAL A 301 -11.25 -6.85 -13.18
N LEU A 302 -12.20 -6.54 -12.28
CA LEU A 302 -12.50 -5.15 -11.90
C LEU A 302 -11.28 -4.43 -11.33
N ALA A 303 -10.55 -5.08 -10.43
CA ALA A 303 -9.35 -4.53 -9.83
C ALA A 303 -8.27 -4.23 -10.89
N CYS A 304 -8.03 -5.17 -11.80
CA CYS A 304 -7.08 -4.99 -12.90
C CYS A 304 -7.51 -3.88 -13.86
N GLY A 305 -8.79 -3.85 -14.24
CA GLY A 305 -9.36 -2.82 -15.11
C GLY A 305 -9.25 -1.40 -14.53
N ALA A 306 -9.62 -1.24 -13.26
CA ALA A 306 -9.63 0.05 -12.59
C ALA A 306 -8.21 0.56 -12.26
N LEU A 307 -7.35 -0.29 -11.70
CA LEU A 307 -6.06 0.12 -11.13
C LEU A 307 -4.86 -0.06 -12.07
N ASN A 308 -4.99 -0.86 -13.12
CA ASN A 308 -3.97 -1.03 -14.17
C ASN A 308 -4.41 -0.51 -15.55
N PRO A 309 -4.92 0.73 -15.70
CA PRO A 309 -5.36 1.26 -16.99
C PRO A 309 -4.18 1.51 -17.94
N HIS A 310 -4.44 1.55 -19.24
CA HIS A 310 -3.42 1.86 -20.24
C HIS A 310 -2.78 3.25 -20.00
N PRO A 311 -1.44 3.44 -20.05
CA PRO A 311 -0.76 4.67 -19.66
C PRO A 311 -1.26 5.97 -20.34
N ASN A 312 -1.78 5.84 -21.55
CA ASN A 312 -2.27 6.98 -22.35
C ASN A 312 -3.72 7.39 -22.03
N LYS A 313 -4.42 6.67 -21.16
CA LYS A 313 -5.83 6.91 -20.82
C LYS A 313 -5.97 7.90 -19.66
N ARG A 314 -7.14 8.56 -19.57
CA ARG A 314 -7.45 9.49 -18.46
C ARG A 314 -7.46 8.79 -17.11
N GLN A 315 -7.91 7.54 -17.07
CA GLN A 315 -7.88 6.67 -15.88
C GLN A 315 -6.45 6.56 -15.32
N ALA A 316 -5.44 6.32 -16.17
CA ALA A 316 -4.06 6.19 -15.71
C ALA A 316 -3.52 7.49 -15.09
N ARG A 317 -3.92 8.65 -15.62
CA ARG A 317 -3.56 9.95 -15.03
C ARG A 317 -4.22 10.13 -13.68
N ALA A 318 -5.50 9.81 -13.54
CA ALA A 318 -6.22 9.88 -12.27
C ALA A 318 -5.63 8.95 -11.19
N VAL A 319 -5.29 7.71 -11.54
CA VAL A 319 -4.60 6.78 -10.63
C VAL A 319 -3.23 7.34 -10.21
N ASN A 320 -2.42 7.81 -11.17
CA ASN A 320 -1.11 8.35 -10.86
C ASN A 320 -1.19 9.62 -10.01
N GLU A 321 -2.12 10.53 -10.30
CA GLU A 321 -2.35 11.75 -9.52
C GLU A 321 -2.74 11.41 -8.08
N ALA A 322 -3.63 10.42 -7.86
CA ALA A 322 -3.97 9.99 -6.51
C ALA A 322 -2.76 9.45 -5.73
N ILE A 323 -1.89 8.67 -6.39
CA ILE A 323 -0.67 8.15 -5.75
C ILE A 323 0.35 9.26 -5.50
N VAL A 324 0.52 10.20 -6.45
CA VAL A 324 1.43 11.35 -6.30
C VAL A 324 0.96 12.26 -5.17
N ASP A 325 -0.34 12.59 -5.14
CA ASP A 325 -0.94 13.36 -4.05
C ASP A 325 -0.61 12.67 -2.72
N LEU A 326 -0.85 11.36 -2.63
CA LEU A 326 -0.68 10.60 -1.40
C LEU A 326 0.79 10.41 -0.97
N THR A 327 1.74 10.31 -1.90
CA THR A 327 3.13 9.89 -1.60
C THR A 327 4.18 10.97 -1.88
N GLY A 328 3.80 12.05 -2.56
CA GLY A 328 4.71 13.05 -3.11
C GLY A 328 5.61 12.52 -4.25
N ALA A 329 5.49 11.23 -4.62
CA ALA A 329 6.37 10.56 -5.55
C ALA A 329 5.61 10.07 -6.79
N LYS A 330 6.24 10.19 -7.96
CA LYS A 330 5.68 9.66 -9.20
C LYS A 330 5.68 8.12 -9.16
N PRO A 331 4.52 7.46 -9.28
CA PRO A 331 4.46 6.01 -9.22
C PRO A 331 5.14 5.37 -10.43
N LYS A 332 5.70 4.18 -10.19
CA LYS A 332 6.20 3.32 -11.28
C LYS A 332 5.01 2.64 -11.96
N LEU A 333 5.19 2.23 -13.22
CA LEU A 333 4.17 1.46 -13.95
C LEU A 333 3.77 0.18 -13.19
N GLU A 334 4.74 -0.52 -12.61
CA GLU A 334 4.54 -1.75 -11.83
C GLU A 334 3.76 -1.53 -10.53
N GLU A 335 3.74 -0.30 -10.01
CA GLU A 335 2.99 -0.01 -8.79
C GLU A 335 1.48 -0.21 -9.03
N ARG A 336 0.99 0.09 -10.23
CA ARG A 336 -0.41 -0.13 -10.61
C ARG A 336 -0.82 -1.60 -10.59
N THR A 337 0.03 -2.49 -11.09
CA THR A 337 -0.22 -3.94 -11.06
C THR A 337 -0.13 -4.49 -9.64
N GLN A 338 0.73 -3.93 -8.79
CA GLN A 338 0.78 -4.27 -7.36
C GLN A 338 -0.50 -3.86 -6.62
N LEU A 339 -1.02 -2.66 -6.87
CA LEU A 339 -2.29 -2.19 -6.28
C LEU A 339 -3.44 -3.09 -6.73
N ALA A 340 -3.55 -3.38 -8.03
CA ALA A 340 -4.57 -4.27 -8.55
C ALA A 340 -4.49 -5.67 -7.91
N ALA A 341 -3.29 -6.25 -7.84
CA ALA A 341 -3.09 -7.59 -7.29
C ALA A 341 -3.41 -7.67 -5.79
N GLU A 342 -3.11 -6.62 -5.01
CA GLU A 342 -3.51 -6.53 -3.60
C GLU A 342 -5.03 -6.58 -3.46
N VAL A 343 -5.77 -5.76 -4.23
CA VAL A 343 -7.24 -5.72 -4.19
C VAL A 343 -7.84 -7.07 -4.58
N ALA A 344 -7.33 -7.69 -5.64
CA ALA A 344 -7.83 -8.97 -6.14
C ALA A 344 -7.66 -10.12 -5.14
N LEU A 345 -6.63 -10.07 -4.29
CA LEU A 345 -6.27 -11.16 -3.37
C LEU A 345 -6.75 -10.93 -1.92
N ARG A 346 -7.64 -9.95 -1.67
CA ARG A 346 -8.17 -9.67 -0.33
C ARG A 346 -8.91 -10.84 0.31
N GLY A 347 -9.50 -11.73 -0.50
CA GLY A 347 -10.16 -12.95 -0.03
C GLY A 347 -9.21 -14.01 0.53
N PHE A 348 -7.90 -13.87 0.38
CA PHE A 348 -6.91 -14.80 0.92
C PHE A 348 -6.48 -14.42 2.35
N PRO A 349 -6.10 -15.41 3.18
CA PRO A 349 -5.52 -15.15 4.50
C PRO A 349 -4.27 -14.27 4.43
N ALA A 350 -4.10 -13.37 5.40
CA ALA A 350 -2.95 -12.48 5.51
C ALA A 350 -1.72 -13.22 6.07
N ASP A 351 -1.19 -14.18 5.32
CA ASP A 351 -0.03 -15.00 5.69
C ASP A 351 1.17 -14.79 4.73
N LYS A 352 2.24 -15.56 4.92
CA LYS A 352 3.44 -15.49 4.05
C LYS A 352 3.12 -15.89 2.60
N ARG A 353 2.14 -16.78 2.37
CA ARG A 353 1.73 -17.24 1.04
C ARG A 353 1.14 -16.09 0.23
N LEU A 354 0.35 -15.22 0.85
CA LEU A 354 -0.22 -14.05 0.18
C LEU A 354 0.82 -13.16 -0.49
N THR A 355 1.98 -12.96 0.15
CA THR A 355 3.05 -12.15 -0.46
C THR A 355 3.55 -12.76 -1.77
N ALA A 356 3.68 -14.09 -1.82
CA ALA A 356 4.05 -14.81 -3.04
C ALA A 356 2.94 -14.74 -4.10
N LEU A 357 1.68 -14.94 -3.71
CA LEU A 357 0.51 -14.82 -4.58
C LEU A 357 0.45 -13.43 -5.24
N ARG A 358 0.55 -12.37 -4.45
CA ARG A 358 0.54 -10.99 -4.92
C ARG A 358 1.67 -10.72 -5.91
N SER A 359 2.87 -11.23 -5.63
CA SER A 359 4.00 -11.10 -6.55
C SER A 359 3.78 -11.86 -7.87
N SER A 360 3.20 -13.06 -7.85
CA SER A 360 2.90 -13.81 -9.08
C SER A 360 1.83 -13.11 -9.91
N LEU A 361 0.74 -12.65 -9.28
CA LEU A 361 -0.37 -12.00 -9.96
C LEU A 361 0.02 -10.62 -10.52
N ASP A 362 0.76 -9.82 -9.75
CA ASP A 362 1.38 -8.57 -10.22
C ASP A 362 2.13 -8.80 -11.53
N ARG A 363 2.99 -9.83 -11.57
CA ARG A 363 3.80 -10.14 -12.76
C ARG A 363 2.97 -10.63 -13.93
N ALA A 364 1.93 -11.43 -13.69
CA ALA A 364 1.00 -11.85 -14.75
C ALA A 364 0.33 -10.63 -15.41
N TRP A 365 -0.04 -9.62 -14.62
CA TRP A 365 -0.75 -8.42 -15.07
C TRP A 365 0.12 -7.31 -15.66
N ARG A 366 1.44 -7.52 -15.74
CA ARG A 366 2.35 -6.61 -16.47
C ARG A 366 2.15 -6.69 -17.99
N TRP A 367 1.50 -7.76 -18.48
CA TRP A 367 1.13 -7.89 -19.88
C TRP A 367 0.22 -6.75 -20.33
N SER A 368 0.67 -5.97 -21.32
CA SER A 368 0.05 -4.69 -21.71
C SER A 368 -1.39 -4.79 -22.20
N VAL A 369 -1.80 -5.96 -22.70
CA VAL A 369 -3.16 -6.23 -23.17
C VAL A 369 -4.17 -6.22 -22.03
N LEU A 370 -3.76 -6.62 -20.83
CA LEU A 370 -4.64 -6.67 -19.65
C LEU A 370 -4.92 -5.27 -19.06
N ARG A 371 -4.30 -4.22 -19.62
CA ARG A 371 -4.37 -2.87 -19.06
C ARG A 371 -5.71 -2.21 -19.36
N GLY A 372 -6.53 -2.02 -18.33
CA GLY A 372 -7.88 -1.48 -18.48
C GLY A 372 -8.83 -2.51 -19.05
N VAL A 373 -8.62 -3.80 -18.75
CA VAL A 373 -9.58 -4.87 -19.04
C VAL A 373 -10.95 -4.52 -18.47
N GLU A 374 -12.01 -4.84 -19.23
CA GLU A 374 -13.39 -4.59 -18.82
C GLU A 374 -14.05 -5.92 -18.42
N LEU A 375 -14.87 -5.89 -17.36
CA LEU A 375 -15.65 -7.04 -16.93
C LEU A 375 -17.02 -7.00 -17.62
N THR A 376 -17.33 -8.02 -18.43
CA THR A 376 -18.63 -8.18 -19.08
C THR A 376 -19.64 -8.94 -18.23
N CYS A 377 -19.16 -9.66 -17.20
CA CYS A 377 -19.94 -10.60 -16.39
C CYS A 377 -20.49 -11.81 -17.17
N SER A 378 -20.02 -12.07 -18.40
CA SER A 378 -20.42 -13.22 -19.20
C SER A 378 -19.91 -14.54 -18.60
N ASP A 379 -20.59 -15.65 -18.92
CA ASP A 379 -20.08 -16.98 -18.56
C ASP A 379 -18.79 -17.28 -19.35
N PRO A 380 -17.79 -17.97 -18.77
CA PRO A 380 -16.54 -18.29 -19.46
C PRO A 380 -16.75 -19.10 -20.77
N LEU A 381 -17.81 -19.91 -20.85
CA LEU A 381 -18.16 -20.65 -22.06
C LEU A 381 -18.75 -19.75 -23.15
N ASP A 382 -19.42 -18.66 -22.78
CA ASP A 382 -19.94 -17.65 -23.72
C ASP A 382 -18.83 -16.69 -24.17
N LEU A 383 -17.88 -16.40 -23.28
CA LEU A 383 -16.72 -15.54 -23.56
C LEU A 383 -15.70 -16.19 -24.52
N LEU A 384 -15.54 -17.52 -24.45
CA LEU A 384 -14.56 -18.25 -25.26
C LEU A 384 -14.79 -18.10 -26.78
N PRO A 385 -16.00 -18.28 -27.34
CA PRO A 385 -16.27 -18.03 -28.76
C PRO A 385 -15.88 -16.62 -29.23
N GLU A 386 -16.05 -15.61 -28.37
CA GLU A 386 -15.64 -14.25 -28.68
C GLU A 386 -14.11 -14.12 -28.70
N ALA A 387 -13.43 -14.69 -27.71
CA ALA A 387 -11.96 -14.72 -27.65
C ALA A 387 -11.36 -15.48 -28.86
N LEU A 388 -11.96 -16.59 -29.28
CA LEU A 388 -11.54 -17.33 -30.48
C LEU A 388 -11.78 -16.52 -31.76
N ARG A 389 -12.87 -15.76 -31.84
CA ARG A 389 -13.13 -14.85 -32.95
C ARG A 389 -12.07 -13.74 -33.01
N GLU A 390 -11.73 -13.14 -31.87
CA GLU A 390 -10.66 -12.15 -31.77
C GLU A 390 -9.31 -12.71 -32.21
N LEU A 391 -8.98 -13.95 -31.83
CA LEU A 391 -7.72 -14.59 -32.25
C LEU A 391 -7.59 -14.67 -33.77
N VAL A 392 -8.68 -14.99 -34.47
CA VAL A 392 -8.70 -15.07 -35.94
C VAL A 392 -8.64 -13.68 -36.58
N GLN A 393 -9.33 -12.69 -36.01
CA GLN A 393 -9.49 -11.35 -36.60
C GLN A 393 -8.31 -10.40 -36.34
N ALA A 394 -7.73 -10.46 -35.14
CA ALA A 394 -6.73 -9.52 -34.66
C ALA A 394 -5.29 -10.06 -34.72
N GLY A 395 -5.12 -11.35 -35.08
CA GLY A 395 -3.81 -12.00 -35.19
C GLY A 395 -3.06 -11.98 -33.85
N ASP A 396 -1.88 -11.36 -33.82
CA ASP A 396 -1.04 -11.24 -32.62
C ASP A 396 -1.57 -10.23 -31.58
N ALA A 397 -2.56 -9.40 -31.91
CA ALA A 397 -3.15 -8.44 -30.99
C ALA A 397 -4.33 -9.07 -30.24
N ALA A 398 -4.18 -9.28 -28.93
CA ALA A 398 -5.28 -9.79 -28.11
C ALA A 398 -6.36 -8.71 -27.89
N GLY A 399 -7.61 -9.06 -28.15
CA GLY A 399 -8.77 -8.19 -27.96
C GLY A 399 -9.36 -8.23 -26.56
N PRO A 400 -10.48 -7.51 -26.33
CA PRO A 400 -11.16 -7.44 -25.04
C PRO A 400 -11.56 -8.79 -24.44
N ALA A 401 -12.13 -9.71 -25.21
CA ALA A 401 -12.58 -11.01 -24.70
C ALA A 401 -11.39 -11.90 -24.30
N ILE A 402 -10.30 -11.87 -25.07
CA ILE A 402 -9.04 -12.53 -24.69
C ILE A 402 -8.49 -11.93 -23.38
N ALA A 403 -8.52 -10.60 -23.23
CA ALA A 403 -8.02 -9.93 -22.03
C ALA A 403 -8.84 -10.25 -20.78
N GLU A 404 -10.18 -10.29 -20.90
CA GLU A 404 -11.07 -10.68 -19.81
C GLU A 404 -10.83 -12.14 -19.41
N LEU A 405 -10.82 -13.07 -20.38
CA LEU A 405 -10.61 -14.49 -20.13
C LEU A 405 -9.23 -14.76 -19.50
N ALA A 406 -8.18 -14.11 -20.01
CA ALA A 406 -6.84 -14.23 -19.45
C ALA A 406 -6.76 -13.69 -18.02
N THR A 407 -7.43 -12.57 -17.72
CA THR A 407 -7.46 -12.02 -16.36
C THR A 407 -8.20 -12.96 -15.41
N LEU A 408 -9.37 -13.49 -15.79
CA LEU A 408 -10.10 -14.50 -15.02
C LEU A 408 -9.23 -15.73 -14.73
N ALA A 409 -8.58 -16.28 -15.76
CA ALA A 409 -7.74 -17.46 -15.62
C ALA A 409 -6.50 -17.19 -14.76
N SER A 410 -5.88 -16.00 -14.87
CA SER A 410 -4.70 -15.64 -14.08
C SER A 410 -4.96 -15.66 -12.57
N TYR A 411 -6.17 -15.29 -12.13
CA TYR A 411 -6.58 -15.38 -10.73
C TYR A 411 -6.51 -16.83 -10.23
N HIS A 412 -7.09 -17.78 -10.97
CA HIS A 412 -7.11 -19.20 -10.59
C HIS A 412 -5.74 -19.87 -10.75
N LEU A 413 -4.95 -19.46 -11.74
CA LEU A 413 -3.59 -19.96 -11.94
C LEU A 413 -2.63 -19.60 -10.78
N VAL A 414 -2.88 -18.46 -10.13
CA VAL A 414 -2.06 -17.97 -9.01
C VAL A 414 -2.67 -18.38 -7.67
N GLY A 415 -3.94 -18.05 -7.45
CA GLY A 415 -4.66 -18.22 -6.19
C GLY A 415 -5.41 -19.54 -6.02
N GLY A 416 -5.47 -20.37 -7.06
CA GLY A 416 -6.16 -21.65 -7.01
C GLY A 416 -5.54 -22.66 -6.04
N ARG A 417 -6.21 -23.81 -5.88
CA ARG A 417 -5.75 -24.92 -5.03
C ARG A 417 -4.35 -25.38 -5.43
N THR A 418 -4.16 -25.56 -6.73
CA THR A 418 -2.85 -25.83 -7.34
C THR A 418 -2.29 -24.55 -7.93
N GLN A 419 -1.17 -24.07 -7.39
CA GLN A 419 -0.48 -22.87 -7.90
C GLN A 419 0.31 -23.25 -9.15
N LEU A 420 -0.16 -22.79 -10.30
CA LEU A 420 0.46 -23.07 -11.59
C LEU A 420 1.37 -21.94 -12.07
N LEU A 421 1.09 -20.71 -11.64
CA LEU A 421 1.94 -19.54 -11.82
C LEU A 421 2.61 -19.16 -10.51
N THR A 422 3.84 -19.66 -10.32
CA THR A 422 4.71 -19.28 -9.20
C THR A 422 5.85 -18.40 -9.69
N ARG A 423 6.38 -17.57 -8.78
CA ARG A 423 7.64 -16.86 -9.01
C ARG A 423 8.78 -17.88 -9.05
N SER A 424 9.74 -17.70 -9.95
CA SER A 424 11.00 -18.43 -9.87
C SER A 424 11.78 -18.01 -8.61
N GLU A 425 12.15 -18.99 -7.79
CA GLU A 425 13.05 -18.75 -6.66
C GLU A 425 14.42 -18.38 -7.22
N PHE A 426 14.90 -17.18 -6.86
CA PHE A 426 16.24 -16.71 -7.23
C PHE A 426 17.28 -17.79 -6.88
N GLY A 427 18.02 -18.27 -7.88
CA GLY A 427 19.13 -19.21 -7.68
C GLY A 427 18.78 -20.70 -7.73
N SER A 428 17.51 -21.07 -7.93
CA SER A 428 17.16 -22.47 -8.25
C SER A 428 17.47 -22.74 -9.73
N ARG A 429 17.99 -23.94 -10.06
CA ARG A 429 18.20 -24.42 -11.44
C ARG A 429 16.87 -24.69 -12.18
N GLY A 430 15.83 -23.90 -11.92
CA GLY A 430 14.52 -23.97 -12.56
C GLY A 430 14.36 -22.92 -13.65
N SER A 431 13.55 -23.22 -14.65
CA SER A 431 13.21 -22.31 -15.75
C SER A 431 12.65 -20.97 -15.24
N ASN A 432 13.26 -19.87 -15.71
CA ASN A 432 12.97 -18.47 -15.31
C ASN A 432 11.84 -17.82 -16.14
N THR A 433 10.87 -18.60 -16.63
CA THR A 433 9.75 -18.04 -17.40
C THR A 433 8.86 -17.18 -16.52
N GLU A 434 8.69 -15.91 -16.87
CA GLU A 434 7.84 -14.98 -16.13
C GLU A 434 6.35 -15.28 -16.35
N PRO A 435 5.47 -15.14 -15.33
CA PRO A 435 4.04 -15.43 -15.45
C PRO A 435 3.35 -14.75 -16.65
N GLN A 436 3.72 -13.50 -16.96
CA GLN A 436 3.21 -12.78 -18.13
C GLN A 436 3.54 -13.46 -19.47
N GLN A 437 4.68 -14.15 -19.59
CA GLN A 437 5.08 -14.81 -20.83
C GLN A 437 4.20 -16.04 -21.07
N ILE A 438 3.96 -16.83 -20.03
CA ILE A 438 3.06 -18.00 -20.07
C ILE A 438 1.65 -17.55 -20.49
N MET A 439 1.10 -16.54 -19.82
CA MET A 439 -0.23 -16.00 -20.16
C MET A 439 -0.31 -15.51 -21.60
N ARG A 440 0.71 -14.79 -22.06
CA ARG A 440 0.77 -14.26 -23.42
C ARG A 440 0.78 -15.37 -24.48
N GLN A 441 1.51 -16.46 -24.26
CA GLN A 441 1.58 -17.53 -25.25
C GLN A 441 0.32 -18.39 -25.28
N LEU A 442 -0.28 -18.67 -24.11
CA LEU A 442 -1.56 -19.39 -24.05
C LEU A 442 -2.66 -18.60 -24.79
N ALA A 443 -2.67 -17.28 -24.67
CA ALA A 443 -3.64 -16.43 -25.34
C ALA A 443 -3.49 -16.34 -26.87
N LYS A 444 -2.40 -16.86 -27.45
CA LYS A 444 -2.13 -16.81 -28.90
C LYS A 444 -2.60 -18.05 -29.66
N THR A 445 -3.15 -19.05 -28.99
CA THR A 445 -3.54 -20.31 -29.63
C THR A 445 -4.96 -20.69 -29.23
N ASP A 446 -5.69 -21.34 -30.14
CA ASP A 446 -7.02 -21.89 -29.85
C ASP A 446 -6.96 -22.86 -28.65
N VAL A 447 -5.93 -23.73 -28.63
CA VAL A 447 -5.70 -24.68 -27.53
C VAL A 447 -5.48 -23.96 -26.20
N GLY A 448 -4.65 -22.92 -26.17
CA GLY A 448 -4.37 -22.17 -24.95
C GLY A 448 -5.58 -21.38 -24.46
N LEU A 449 -6.38 -20.76 -25.33
CA LEU A 449 -7.63 -20.08 -24.94
C LEU A 449 -8.66 -21.05 -24.36
N ARG A 450 -8.81 -22.25 -24.96
CA ARG A 450 -9.67 -23.31 -24.40
C ARG A 450 -9.16 -23.77 -23.04
N GLN A 451 -7.84 -23.94 -22.88
CA GLN A 451 -7.24 -24.32 -21.59
C GLN A 451 -7.48 -23.24 -20.52
N LEU A 452 -7.35 -21.94 -20.86
CA LEU A 452 -7.66 -20.83 -19.96
C LEU A 452 -9.13 -20.86 -19.53
N CYS A 453 -10.05 -21.11 -20.45
CA CYS A 453 -11.47 -21.29 -20.14
C CYS A 453 -11.70 -22.46 -19.17
N GLN A 454 -11.12 -23.64 -19.42
CA GLN A 454 -11.24 -24.78 -18.51
C GLN A 454 -10.68 -24.49 -17.10
N ILE A 455 -9.56 -23.75 -17.01
CA ILE A 455 -8.99 -23.34 -15.71
C ILE A 455 -9.98 -22.47 -14.92
N VAL A 456 -10.70 -21.55 -15.58
CA VAL A 456 -11.71 -20.71 -14.92
C VAL A 456 -12.86 -21.58 -14.41
N LEU A 457 -13.37 -22.50 -15.23
CA LEU A 457 -14.46 -23.40 -14.83
C LEU A 457 -14.07 -24.28 -13.63
N ASP A 458 -12.89 -24.91 -13.70
CA ASP A 458 -12.37 -25.75 -12.61
C ASP A 458 -12.13 -24.95 -11.33
N GLY A 459 -11.56 -23.76 -11.46
CA GLY A 459 -11.30 -22.86 -10.34
C GLY A 459 -12.59 -22.41 -9.63
N ARG A 460 -13.61 -21.99 -10.39
CA ARG A 460 -14.93 -21.62 -9.87
C ARG A 460 -15.62 -22.78 -9.15
N ALA A 461 -15.41 -24.00 -9.62
CA ALA A 461 -15.96 -25.20 -8.99
C ALA A 461 -15.09 -25.77 -7.85
N GLY A 462 -13.96 -25.13 -7.51
CA GLY A 462 -13.06 -25.60 -6.45
C GLY A 462 -12.30 -26.89 -6.77
N ARG A 463 -12.16 -27.22 -8.06
CA ARG A 463 -11.41 -28.38 -8.58
C ARG A 463 -9.95 -27.99 -8.87
N ASP A 464 -9.07 -28.98 -8.91
CA ASP A 464 -7.74 -28.77 -9.48
C ASP A 464 -7.88 -28.62 -11.01
N PRO A 465 -7.15 -27.67 -11.64
CA PRO A 465 -7.26 -27.46 -13.08
C PRO A 465 -6.93 -28.72 -13.87
N GLN A 466 -7.81 -29.11 -14.79
CA GLN A 466 -7.63 -30.29 -15.64
C GLN A 466 -6.88 -29.92 -16.92
N GLU A 467 -5.98 -30.78 -17.38
CA GLU A 467 -5.39 -30.65 -18.71
C GLU A 467 -6.45 -30.96 -19.77
N LEU A 468 -6.63 -30.03 -20.69
CA LEU A 468 -7.56 -30.18 -21.80
C LEU A 468 -6.83 -30.81 -22.99
N ALA A 469 -7.24 -32.03 -23.38
CA ALA A 469 -6.71 -32.67 -24.57
C ALA A 469 -6.98 -31.82 -25.83
N LYS A 470 -6.04 -31.81 -26.77
CA LYS A 470 -6.09 -30.99 -27.99
C LYS A 470 -7.41 -31.19 -28.75
N GLY A 471 -8.11 -30.10 -29.02
CA GLY A 471 -9.39 -30.10 -29.75
C GLY A 471 -10.62 -30.43 -28.90
N THR A 472 -10.45 -30.71 -27.61
CA THR A 472 -11.58 -30.90 -26.68
C THR A 472 -12.21 -29.55 -26.35
N THR A 473 -13.53 -29.54 -26.18
CA THR A 473 -14.25 -28.33 -25.74
C THR A 473 -14.22 -28.25 -24.22
N PRO A 474 -14.04 -27.07 -23.62
CA PRO A 474 -14.15 -26.91 -22.17
C PRO A 474 -15.54 -27.29 -21.67
N GLU A 475 -15.61 -27.90 -20.49
CA GLU A 475 -16.86 -28.31 -19.87
C GLU A 475 -16.82 -28.03 -18.36
N ASP A 476 -17.92 -27.54 -17.79
CA ASP A 476 -18.04 -27.37 -16.33
C ASP A 476 -18.40 -28.69 -15.62
N LYS A 477 -17.53 -29.68 -15.80
CA LYS A 477 -17.57 -30.95 -15.07
C LYS A 477 -16.18 -31.58 -15.08
N ARG A 478 -16.02 -32.64 -14.29
CA ARG A 478 -14.81 -33.44 -14.34
C ARG A 478 -14.75 -34.21 -15.65
N ILE A 479 -13.67 -34.06 -16.41
CA ILE A 479 -13.45 -34.76 -17.68
C ILE A 479 -12.87 -36.13 -17.35
N ALA A 480 -13.55 -37.19 -17.76
CA ALA A 480 -13.13 -38.55 -17.46
C ALA A 480 -11.78 -38.86 -18.13
N GLY A 481 -10.79 -39.26 -17.32
CA GLY A 481 -9.45 -39.59 -17.80
C GLY A 481 -8.55 -38.38 -18.08
N ALA A 482 -8.97 -37.14 -17.77
CA ALA A 482 -8.09 -35.98 -17.86
C ALA A 482 -7.11 -35.94 -16.68
N ASP A 483 -5.84 -35.69 -16.98
CA ASP A 483 -4.80 -35.48 -15.98
C ASP A 483 -4.94 -34.10 -15.32
N THR A 484 -4.43 -33.96 -14.09
CA THR A 484 -4.31 -32.65 -13.45
C THR A 484 -3.23 -31.83 -14.16
N LEU A 485 -3.56 -30.61 -14.55
CA LEU A 485 -2.62 -29.69 -15.16
C LEU A 485 -1.49 -29.33 -14.19
N THR A 486 -0.24 -29.50 -14.62
CA THR A 486 0.95 -29.19 -13.82
C THR A 486 1.65 -27.93 -14.33
N PRO A 487 2.52 -27.27 -13.53
CA PRO A 487 3.29 -26.11 -14.00
C PRO A 487 4.19 -26.42 -15.21
N VAL A 488 4.74 -27.64 -15.29
CA VAL A 488 5.55 -28.09 -16.43
C VAL A 488 4.67 -28.17 -17.68
N ARG A 489 3.51 -28.83 -17.56
CA ARG A 489 2.60 -28.99 -18.68
C ARG A 489 2.00 -27.68 -19.17
N LEU A 490 1.71 -26.75 -18.26
CA LEU A 490 1.27 -25.40 -18.61
C LEU A 490 2.30 -24.66 -19.47
N ARG A 491 3.61 -24.84 -19.19
CA ARG A 491 4.68 -24.24 -19.99
C ARG A 491 4.84 -24.91 -21.35
N GLU A 492 4.68 -26.24 -21.42
CA GLU A 492 4.66 -26.96 -22.69
C GLU A 492 3.49 -26.51 -23.58
N LEU A 493 2.30 -26.31 -23.01
CA LEU A 493 1.15 -25.73 -23.73
C LEU A 493 1.40 -24.29 -24.20
N ALA A 494 2.22 -23.54 -23.46
CA ALA A 494 2.67 -22.22 -23.83
C ALA A 494 3.83 -22.23 -24.85
N ASP A 495 4.30 -23.40 -25.30
CA ASP A 495 5.47 -23.58 -26.17
C ASP A 495 6.74 -22.92 -25.61
N LEU A 496 6.85 -22.83 -24.28
CA LEU A 496 7.99 -22.27 -23.57
C LEU A 496 8.83 -23.43 -23.05
N SER A 497 9.74 -23.93 -23.88
CA SER A 497 10.72 -24.95 -23.48
C SER A 497 11.71 -24.40 -22.43
N GLU A 498 12.38 -25.28 -21.66
CA GLU A 498 13.32 -24.92 -20.58
C GLU A 498 14.53 -24.05 -21.01
N GLY A 499 14.65 -23.68 -22.29
CA GLY A 499 15.76 -22.90 -22.85
C GLY A 499 15.50 -21.39 -23.06
N GLU A 500 14.25 -20.91 -23.01
CA GLU A 500 13.92 -19.49 -23.28
C GLU A 500 13.79 -18.63 -21.99
N GLY A 501 14.52 -18.99 -20.95
CA GLY A 501 14.68 -18.13 -19.78
C GLY A 501 15.55 -16.93 -20.13
N ILE A 502 15.20 -15.74 -19.66
CA ILE A 502 16.14 -14.61 -19.63
C ILE A 502 17.28 -15.05 -18.70
N THR A 503 18.43 -15.40 -19.28
CA THR A 503 19.66 -15.62 -18.53
C THR A 503 20.15 -14.26 -18.05
N HIS A 504 19.59 -13.81 -16.91
CA HIS A 504 20.32 -12.83 -16.12
C HIS A 504 21.55 -13.55 -15.59
N ALA A 505 22.68 -13.28 -16.25
CA ALA A 505 24.02 -13.60 -15.82
C ALA A 505 24.10 -13.49 -14.28
N SER A 506 24.59 -14.53 -13.62
CA SER A 506 24.87 -14.50 -12.18
C SER A 506 25.72 -13.26 -11.83
N PRO A 507 25.72 -12.77 -10.57
CA PRO A 507 26.66 -11.72 -10.17
C PRO A 507 28.10 -12.00 -10.64
N GLU A 508 28.51 -13.27 -10.64
CA GLU A 508 29.79 -13.77 -11.14
C GLU A 508 29.91 -13.64 -12.66
N ASP A 509 28.89 -14.01 -13.43
CA ASP A 509 28.86 -13.86 -14.89
C ASP A 509 28.82 -12.38 -15.31
N ARG A 510 28.08 -11.54 -14.56
CA ARG A 510 28.03 -10.09 -14.76
C ARG A 510 29.40 -9.47 -14.48
N PHE A 511 30.08 -9.93 -13.44
CA PHE A 511 31.44 -9.52 -13.13
C PHE A 511 32.42 -9.96 -14.23
N ALA A 512 32.32 -11.21 -14.71
CA ALA A 512 33.14 -11.72 -15.81
C ALA A 512 32.89 -10.97 -17.12
N ALA A 513 31.63 -10.67 -17.45
CA ALA A 513 31.26 -9.88 -18.62
C ALA A 513 31.77 -8.43 -18.51
N ALA A 514 31.64 -7.81 -17.33
CA ALA A 514 32.17 -6.47 -17.07
C ALA A 514 33.70 -6.42 -17.18
N LEU A 515 34.41 -7.44 -16.68
CA LEU A 515 35.87 -7.56 -16.86
C LEU A 515 36.26 -7.71 -18.32
N LYS A 516 35.52 -8.52 -19.09
CA LYS A 516 35.77 -8.71 -20.52
C LYS A 516 35.53 -7.43 -21.33
N GLU A 517 34.46 -6.69 -21.04
CA GLU A 517 34.20 -5.39 -21.67
C GLU A 517 35.26 -4.36 -21.26
N PHE A 518 35.67 -4.33 -19.99
CA PHE A 518 36.75 -3.45 -19.53
C PHE A 518 38.06 -3.73 -20.25
N GLN A 519 38.44 -5.00 -20.43
CA GLN A 519 39.63 -5.39 -21.21
C GLN A 519 39.53 -4.89 -22.66
N LYS A 520 38.39 -5.11 -23.31
CA LYS A 520 38.17 -4.65 -24.68
C LYS A 520 38.35 -3.13 -24.82
N ARG A 521 37.85 -2.35 -23.86
CA ARG A 521 38.02 -0.89 -23.85
C ARG A 521 39.48 -0.46 -23.64
N LEU A 522 40.26 -1.21 -22.87
CA LEU A 522 41.70 -0.97 -22.75
C LEU A 522 42.43 -1.27 -24.05
N ASP A 523 42.06 -2.35 -24.76
CA ASP A 523 42.65 -2.69 -26.06
C ASP A 523 42.32 -1.62 -27.12
N ASP A 524 41.08 -1.11 -27.12
CA ASP A 524 40.65 0.00 -27.97
C ASP A 524 41.45 1.28 -27.67
N LEU A 525 41.68 1.59 -26.38
CA LEU A 525 42.47 2.74 -25.95
C LEU A 525 43.94 2.63 -26.36
N LEU A 526 44.54 1.45 -26.19
CA LEU A 526 45.91 1.18 -26.62
C LEU A 526 46.05 1.37 -28.14
N THR A 527 45.12 0.82 -28.91
CA THR A 527 45.09 0.96 -30.37
C THR A 527 44.95 2.43 -30.79
N ALA A 528 44.09 3.20 -30.10
CA ALA A 528 43.95 4.63 -30.36
C ALA A 528 45.24 5.40 -30.04
N ALA A 529 45.92 5.08 -28.94
CA ALA A 529 47.20 5.69 -28.57
C ALA A 529 48.31 5.38 -29.60
N GLN A 530 48.38 4.15 -30.10
CA GLN A 530 49.31 3.76 -31.16
C GLN A 530 49.07 4.57 -32.45
N LYS A 531 47.80 4.72 -32.86
CA LYS A 531 47.45 5.55 -34.04
C LYS A 531 47.88 7.00 -33.91
N VAL A 532 47.87 7.56 -32.69
CA VAL A 532 48.39 8.91 -32.44
C VAL A 532 49.91 8.94 -32.62
N GLY A 533 50.61 7.91 -32.15
CA GLY A 533 52.06 7.74 -32.37
C GLY A 533 52.44 7.54 -33.84
N ASP A 534 51.56 6.93 -34.64
CA ASP A 534 51.78 6.66 -36.06
C ASP A 534 51.61 7.91 -36.96
N VAL A 535 51.12 9.04 -36.41
CA VAL A 535 50.97 10.29 -37.17
C VAL A 535 52.34 10.93 -37.38
N THR A 536 52.83 10.88 -38.61
CA THR A 536 54.13 11.47 -38.97
C THR A 536 53.99 12.86 -39.61
N GLY A 537 54.98 13.71 -39.35
CA GLY A 537 55.15 15.01 -39.99
C GLY A 537 55.64 14.87 -41.43
N LYS A 538 55.75 15.99 -42.15
CA LYS A 538 56.24 16.02 -43.55
C LYS A 538 57.69 15.54 -43.70
N ASP A 539 58.43 15.51 -42.60
CA ASP A 539 59.80 15.03 -42.44
C ASP A 539 59.88 13.52 -42.14
N GLY A 540 58.76 12.83 -42.00
CA GLY A 540 58.69 11.39 -41.72
C GLY A 540 58.89 11.02 -40.25
N VAL A 541 59.01 11.99 -39.35
CA VAL A 541 59.15 11.77 -37.89
C VAL A 541 57.77 11.79 -37.23
N ALA A 542 57.54 10.93 -36.23
CA ALA A 542 56.30 10.94 -35.47
C ALA A 542 56.09 12.30 -34.78
N LEU A 543 54.90 12.89 -34.94
CA LEU A 543 54.60 14.21 -34.37
C LEU A 543 54.56 14.18 -32.85
N VAL A 544 54.25 13.04 -32.24
CA VAL A 544 54.31 12.86 -30.78
C VAL A 544 55.74 13.03 -30.23
N ASP A 545 56.78 12.64 -30.98
CA ASP A 545 58.17 12.74 -30.54
C ASP A 545 58.73 14.17 -30.64
N THR A 546 58.10 15.00 -31.47
CA THR A 546 58.52 16.39 -31.72
C THR A 546 57.67 17.42 -30.99
N LEU A 547 56.36 17.19 -30.88
CA LEU A 547 55.41 18.11 -30.23
C LEU A 547 55.04 17.67 -28.80
N GLY A 548 55.29 16.41 -28.44
CA GLY A 548 54.87 15.82 -27.16
C GLY A 548 53.36 15.59 -27.09
N TYR A 549 52.91 15.09 -25.93
CA TYR A 549 51.50 14.94 -25.59
C TYR A 549 51.24 15.55 -24.21
N ASP A 550 50.58 16.71 -24.18
CA ASP A 550 50.23 17.42 -22.94
C ASP A 550 48.71 17.55 -22.79
N ASN A 551 48.09 16.47 -22.29
CA ASN A 551 46.69 16.47 -21.88
C ASN A 551 46.60 15.95 -20.44
N SER A 552 46.61 16.88 -19.49
CA SER A 552 46.57 16.61 -18.05
C SER A 552 45.34 15.81 -17.62
N ASN A 553 44.18 15.99 -18.27
CA ASN A 553 42.97 15.24 -17.97
C ASN A 553 43.12 13.75 -18.30
N VAL A 554 43.74 13.41 -19.43
CA VAL A 554 43.98 12.01 -19.83
C VAL A 554 44.98 11.36 -18.89
N ARG A 555 46.06 12.07 -18.53
CA ARG A 555 47.04 11.58 -17.56
C ARG A 555 46.41 11.28 -16.20
N ASN A 556 45.62 12.21 -15.65
CA ASN A 556 44.96 12.02 -14.36
C ASN A 556 43.99 10.83 -14.39
N THR A 557 43.20 10.70 -15.46
CA THR A 557 42.26 9.59 -15.64
C THR A 557 42.98 8.23 -15.68
N LEU A 558 44.13 8.15 -16.36
CA LEU A 558 44.94 6.92 -16.41
C LEU A 558 45.52 6.54 -15.04
N VAL A 559 45.91 7.52 -14.23
CA VAL A 559 46.38 7.29 -12.85
C VAL A 559 45.23 6.73 -12.00
N GLU A 560 44.05 7.35 -12.02
CA GLU A 560 42.86 6.87 -11.27
C GLU A 560 42.48 5.43 -11.66
N ILE A 561 42.49 5.11 -12.97
CA ILE A 561 42.23 3.75 -13.46
C ILE A 561 43.29 2.77 -12.92
N THR A 562 44.57 3.17 -12.90
CA THR A 562 45.67 2.33 -12.40
C THR A 562 45.53 2.05 -10.90
N ASP A 563 45.10 3.04 -10.13
CA ASP A 563 44.85 2.91 -8.69
C ASP A 563 43.70 1.94 -8.41
N LEU A 564 42.57 2.10 -9.11
CA LEU A 564 41.41 1.19 -8.99
C LEU A 564 41.78 -0.26 -9.33
N VAL A 565 42.51 -0.49 -10.42
CA VAL A 565 42.98 -1.85 -10.80
C VAL A 565 43.92 -2.42 -9.73
N SER A 566 44.78 -1.59 -9.14
CA SER A 566 45.69 -2.00 -8.06
C SER A 566 44.95 -2.38 -6.79
N GLU A 567 43.90 -1.64 -6.42
CA GLU A 567 43.01 -1.97 -5.31
C GLU A 567 42.29 -3.30 -5.53
N TRP A 568 41.76 -3.54 -6.73
CA TRP A 568 41.08 -4.81 -7.06
C TRP A 568 42.05 -6.00 -6.98
N ARG A 569 43.29 -5.84 -7.45
CA ARG A 569 44.35 -6.85 -7.29
C ARG A 569 44.71 -7.09 -5.83
N GLY A 570 44.70 -6.03 -5.01
CA GLY A 570 44.89 -6.13 -3.56
C GLY A 570 43.74 -6.89 -2.88
N ALA A 571 42.50 -6.60 -3.25
CA ALA A 571 41.31 -7.28 -2.77
C ALA A 571 41.31 -8.77 -3.15
N ARG A 572 41.70 -9.11 -4.38
CA ARG A 572 41.83 -10.51 -4.82
C ARG A 572 42.85 -11.27 -3.99
N ARG A 573 44.04 -10.70 -3.77
CA ARG A 573 45.08 -11.30 -2.92
C ARG A 573 44.62 -11.50 -1.46
N ARG A 574 43.81 -10.58 -0.92
CA ARG A 574 43.19 -10.77 0.41
C ARG A 574 42.19 -11.92 0.41
N ALA A 575 41.32 -11.99 -0.59
CA ALA A 575 40.33 -13.06 -0.71
C ALA A 575 41.00 -14.43 -0.89
N ASP A 576 42.06 -14.53 -1.69
CA ASP A 576 42.80 -15.78 -1.90
C ASP A 576 43.51 -16.23 -0.60
N ARG A 577 44.06 -15.30 0.21
CA ARG A 577 44.61 -15.62 1.54
C ARG A 577 43.53 -16.11 2.51
N MET A 578 42.38 -15.42 2.59
CA MET A 578 41.29 -15.84 3.46
C MET A 578 40.73 -17.22 3.09
N ARG A 579 40.75 -17.60 1.81
CA ARG A 579 40.37 -18.95 1.36
C ARG A 579 41.42 -19.99 1.74
N ALA A 580 42.71 -19.68 1.58
CA ALA A 580 43.78 -20.56 2.02
C ALA A 580 43.75 -20.79 3.55
N ASP A 581 43.48 -19.74 4.34
CA ASP A 581 43.34 -19.84 5.80
C ASP A 581 42.11 -20.68 6.21
N LEU A 582 41.03 -20.66 5.43
CA LEU A 582 39.84 -21.51 5.62
C LEU A 582 40.10 -22.98 5.27
N ASP A 583 40.90 -23.25 4.23
CA ASP A 583 41.28 -24.61 3.82
C ASP A 583 42.34 -25.22 4.78
N GLU A 584 43.21 -24.40 5.40
CA GLU A 584 44.20 -24.84 6.40
C GLU A 584 43.63 -24.97 7.82
N SER A 585 42.54 -24.26 8.16
CA SER A 585 41.94 -24.30 9.51
C SER A 585 40.96 -25.45 9.76
N GLY A 586 40.72 -26.32 8.77
CA GLY A 586 40.19 -27.66 8.99
C GLY A 586 38.95 -27.76 9.89
N ASP A 587 38.03 -26.80 9.85
CA ASP A 587 36.74 -26.91 10.54
C ASP A 587 35.63 -27.11 9.49
N ALA A 588 35.45 -28.37 9.13
CA ALA A 588 34.27 -28.84 8.44
C ALA A 588 33.05 -28.72 9.39
N ARG A 589 32.11 -27.84 9.04
CA ARG A 589 30.68 -28.04 9.28
C ARG A 589 29.84 -27.49 8.14
#